data_AF-A0A955AMQ4-F1
#
_entry.id   AF-A0A955AMQ4-F1
#
_cell.length_a   1.000
_cell.length_b   1.000
_cell.length_c   1.000
_cell.angle_alpha   90.00
_cell.angle_beta   90.00
_cell.angle_gamma   90.00
#
_symmetry.space_group_name_H-M   'P 1'
#
loop_
_entity.id
_entity.type
_entity.pdbx_description
1 polymer ?
#
loop_
_entity_poly.entity_id
_entity_poly.type
_entity_poly.pdbx_seq_one_letter_code
_entity_poly.pdbx_strand_id
1 'polypeptide(L)'
;MRMEFLLAGRNLQEQVMSLEGEKAKEWLMARIKTKAEVEAFELRLAKKEALDKGKEPFDLDYLYDQWPRNPDARAKSVGVYRSHEERLVEWENLYFRSFPDIATMKEFVEKMKQLQLDGFFD
;
A
#
# COMPACT_ATOMS: atom_id res chain seq x y z
N MET A 1 -21.07 14.45 -20.07
CA MET A 1 -20.93 13.00 -19.81
C MET A 1 -19.76 12.71 -18.84
N ARG A 2 -19.64 13.47 -17.73
CA ARG A 2 -18.57 13.31 -16.71
C ARG A 2 -19.11 13.09 -15.28
N MET A 3 -20.43 13.18 -15.07
CA MET A 3 -21.04 12.98 -13.73
C MET A 3 -21.44 11.54 -13.43
N GLU A 4 -21.63 10.68 -14.44
CA GLU A 4 -22.08 9.30 -14.21
C GLU A 4 -20.95 8.36 -13.75
N PHE A 5 -19.69 8.67 -14.08
CA PHE A 5 -18.53 7.87 -13.66
C PHE A 5 -18.22 7.97 -12.16
N LEU A 6 -18.49 9.13 -11.54
CA LEU A 6 -18.25 9.33 -10.11
C LEU A 6 -19.33 8.64 -9.25
N LEU A 7 -20.56 8.56 -9.75
CA LEU A 7 -21.66 7.86 -9.07
C LEU A 7 -21.51 6.34 -9.18
N ALA A 8 -20.98 5.82 -10.30
CA ALA A 8 -20.65 4.40 -10.43
C ALA A 8 -19.57 3.96 -9.42
N GLY A 9 -18.54 4.79 -9.19
CA GLY A 9 -17.47 4.50 -8.24
C GLY A 9 -17.94 4.47 -6.78
N ARG A 10 -18.83 5.39 -6.37
CA ARG A 10 -19.40 5.40 -5.00
C ARG A 10 -20.32 4.21 -4.72
N ASN A 11 -21.15 3.85 -5.70
CA ASN A 11 -22.09 2.74 -5.58
C ASN A 11 -21.38 1.37 -5.56
N LEU A 12 -20.24 1.26 -6.27
CA LEU A 12 -19.33 0.11 -6.17
C LEU A 12 -18.68 -0.01 -4.79
N GLN A 13 -18.31 1.11 -4.18
CA GLN A 13 -17.64 1.13 -2.88
C GLN A 13 -18.56 0.65 -1.75
N GLU A 14 -19.85 1.02 -1.78
CA GLU A 14 -20.85 0.55 -0.81
C GLU A 14 -21.21 -0.93 -1.01
N GLN A 15 -21.28 -1.42 -2.26
CA GLN A 15 -21.58 -2.82 -2.56
C GLN A 15 -20.42 -3.78 -2.24
N VAL A 16 -19.17 -3.32 -2.39
CA VAL A 16 -17.98 -4.10 -1.99
C VAL A 16 -17.86 -4.22 -0.48
N MET A 17 -18.33 -3.21 0.27
CA MET A 17 -18.34 -3.24 1.74
C MET A 17 -19.44 -4.16 2.32
N SER A 18 -20.41 -4.61 1.51
CA SER A 18 -21.48 -5.52 1.94
C SER A 18 -21.29 -6.98 1.53
N LEU A 19 -20.22 -7.31 0.80
CA LEU A 19 -19.92 -8.68 0.35
C LEU A 19 -18.82 -9.28 1.24
N GLU A 20 -19.08 -10.43 1.84
CA GLU A 20 -18.11 -11.13 2.67
C GLU A 20 -16.94 -11.71 1.83
N GLY A 21 -15.72 -11.40 2.29
CA GLY A 21 -14.44 -12.05 1.96
C GLY A 21 -14.24 -12.48 0.51
N GLU A 22 -14.50 -13.76 0.24
CA GLU A 22 -14.20 -14.42 -1.04
C GLU A 22 -15.13 -13.98 -2.20
N LYS A 23 -16.42 -13.78 -1.95
CA LYS A 23 -17.39 -13.46 -3.03
C LYS A 23 -17.25 -12.02 -3.52
N ALA A 24 -16.86 -11.11 -2.63
CA ALA A 24 -16.51 -9.73 -3.01
C ALA A 24 -15.30 -9.70 -3.93
N LYS A 25 -14.28 -10.51 -3.60
CA LYS A 25 -13.03 -10.62 -4.34
C LYS A 25 -13.26 -11.19 -5.74
N GLU A 26 -14.01 -12.28 -5.86
CA GLU A 26 -14.34 -12.88 -7.16
C GLU A 26 -15.20 -11.94 -8.05
N TRP A 27 -16.23 -11.32 -7.47
CA TRP A 27 -17.10 -10.40 -8.20
C TRP A 27 -16.34 -9.15 -8.69
N LEU A 28 -15.44 -8.61 -7.86
CA LEU A 28 -14.67 -7.42 -8.19
C LEU A 28 -13.51 -7.74 -9.15
N MET A 29 -12.82 -8.87 -9.00
CA MET A 29 -11.81 -9.33 -9.97
C MET A 29 -12.41 -9.54 -11.37
N ALA A 30 -13.67 -9.98 -11.46
CA ALA A 30 -14.39 -10.09 -12.73
C ALA A 30 -14.82 -8.73 -13.32
N ARG A 31 -14.84 -7.65 -12.52
CA ARG A 31 -15.30 -6.30 -12.92
C ARG A 31 -14.16 -5.31 -13.14
N ILE A 32 -13.02 -5.55 -12.50
CA ILE A 32 -11.81 -4.76 -12.62
C ILE A 32 -11.20 -4.99 -14.00
N LYS A 33 -10.92 -3.92 -14.74
CA LYS A 33 -10.48 -3.99 -16.14
C LYS A 33 -8.98 -3.86 -16.31
N THR A 34 -8.27 -3.40 -15.28
CA THR A 34 -6.83 -3.11 -15.36
C THR A 34 -6.04 -3.76 -14.22
N LYS A 35 -4.78 -4.10 -14.50
CA LYS A 35 -3.84 -4.64 -13.50
C LYS A 35 -3.69 -3.73 -12.27
N ALA A 36 -3.65 -2.41 -12.49
CA ALA A 36 -3.50 -1.41 -11.44
C ALA A 36 -4.69 -1.40 -10.45
N GLU A 37 -5.91 -1.56 -10.96
CA GLU A 37 -7.11 -1.65 -10.12
C GLU A 37 -7.12 -2.95 -9.28
N VAL A 38 -6.58 -4.06 -9.80
CA VAL A 38 -6.42 -5.31 -9.04
C VAL A 38 -5.39 -5.11 -7.93
N GLU A 39 -4.21 -4.58 -8.26
CA GLU A 39 -3.13 -4.33 -7.31
C GLU A 39 -3.57 -3.39 -6.17
N ALA A 40 -4.33 -2.34 -6.48
CA ALA A 40 -4.88 -1.42 -5.48
C ALA A 40 -5.92 -2.09 -4.56
N PHE A 41 -6.76 -2.99 -5.11
CA PHE A 41 -7.73 -3.73 -4.30
C PHE A 41 -7.04 -4.73 -3.37
N GLU A 42 -6.06 -5.47 -3.88
CA GLU A 42 -5.27 -6.41 -3.08
C GLU A 42 -4.54 -5.70 -1.94
N LEU A 43 -3.96 -4.54 -2.19
CA LEU A 43 -3.35 -3.71 -1.14
C LEU A 43 -4.38 -3.31 -0.08
N ARG A 44 -5.57 -2.87 -0.49
CA ARG A 44 -6.64 -2.49 0.44
C ARG A 44 -7.08 -3.66 1.32
N LEU A 45 -7.22 -4.85 0.72
CA LEU A 45 -7.59 -6.07 1.45
C LEU A 45 -6.49 -6.46 2.45
N ALA A 46 -5.23 -6.49 2.01
CA ALA A 46 -4.08 -6.80 2.87
C ALA A 46 -3.96 -5.81 4.04
N LYS A 47 -4.16 -4.51 3.78
CA LYS A 47 -4.18 -3.48 4.82
C LYS A 47 -5.28 -3.72 5.84
N LYS A 48 -6.50 -4.04 5.39
CA LYS A 48 -7.62 -4.34 6.30
C LYS A 48 -7.32 -5.55 7.17
N GLU A 49 -6.92 -6.67 6.57
CA GLU A 49 -6.59 -7.90 7.29
C GLU A 49 -5.45 -7.73 8.29
N ALA A 50 -4.43 -6.95 7.92
CA ALA A 50 -3.31 -6.60 8.80
C ALA A 50 -3.77 -5.80 10.03
N LEU A 51 -4.55 -4.73 9.80
CA LEU A 51 -5.07 -3.90 10.88
C LEU A 51 -6.01 -4.68 11.81
N ASP A 52 -6.86 -5.55 11.25
CA ASP A 52 -7.74 -6.43 12.03
C ASP A 52 -6.95 -7.42 12.90
N LYS A 53 -5.74 -7.80 12.49
CA LYS A 53 -4.78 -8.63 13.26
C LYS A 53 -3.94 -7.81 14.25
N GLY A 54 -4.16 -6.51 14.35
CA GLY A 54 -3.45 -5.62 15.29
C GLY A 54 -2.10 -5.12 14.78
N LYS A 55 -1.80 -5.24 13.47
CA LYS A 55 -0.63 -4.61 12.87
C LYS A 55 -0.77 -3.09 12.90
N GLU A 56 0.33 -2.40 13.14
CA GLU A 56 0.39 -0.94 13.18
C GLU A 56 0.04 -0.33 11.81
N PRO A 57 -0.66 0.81 11.74
CA PRO A 57 -0.84 1.54 10.50
C PRO A 57 0.50 2.00 9.92
N PHE A 58 0.61 1.97 8.58
CA PHE A 58 1.82 2.46 7.91
C PHE A 58 1.95 3.98 8.03
N ASP A 59 3.14 4.45 8.38
CA ASP A 59 3.48 5.87 8.49
C ASP A 59 4.75 6.18 7.68
N LEU A 60 4.57 6.89 6.56
CA LEU A 60 5.64 7.25 5.65
C LEU A 60 6.58 8.31 6.24
N ASP A 61 6.05 9.26 7.02
CA ASP A 61 6.85 10.32 7.62
C ASP A 61 7.72 9.73 8.73
N TYR A 62 7.16 8.84 9.57
CA TYR A 62 7.93 8.09 10.55
C TYR A 62 9.05 7.26 9.89
N LEU A 63 8.76 6.57 8.78
CA LEU A 63 9.77 5.82 8.03
C LEU A 63 10.94 6.72 7.60
N TYR A 64 10.65 7.90 7.08
CA TYR A 64 11.67 8.86 6.65
C TYR A 64 12.46 9.46 7.81
N ASP A 65 11.80 9.76 8.93
CA ASP A 65 12.45 10.26 10.13
C ASP A 65 13.41 9.23 10.75
N GLN A 66 12.99 7.96 10.81
CA GLN A 66 13.79 6.89 11.41
C GLN A 66 14.86 6.33 10.46
N TRP A 67 14.74 6.57 9.15
CA TRP A 67 15.70 6.13 8.15
C TRP A 67 16.03 7.25 7.14
N PRO A 68 16.76 8.29 7.58
CA PRO A 68 17.05 9.47 6.75
C PRO A 68 17.96 9.17 5.55
N ARG A 69 18.65 8.01 5.55
CA ARG A 69 19.43 7.51 4.40
C ARG A 69 18.61 6.64 3.42
N ASN A 70 17.30 6.57 3.60
CA ASN A 70 16.41 5.93 2.64
C ASN A 70 16.66 6.54 1.24
N PRO A 71 16.88 5.72 0.19
CA PRO A 71 17.05 6.19 -1.19
C PRO A 71 15.95 7.17 -1.63
N ASP A 72 14.72 7.02 -1.17
CA ASP A 72 13.60 7.91 -1.48
C ASP A 72 13.64 9.24 -0.72
N ALA A 73 14.15 9.23 0.52
CA ALA A 73 14.41 10.46 1.27
C ALA A 73 15.54 11.27 0.61
N ARG A 74 16.50 10.60 -0.05
CA ARG A 74 17.53 11.25 -0.88
C ARG A 74 17.00 11.67 -2.25
N ALA A 75 16.17 10.86 -2.91
CA ALA A 75 15.47 11.25 -4.14
C ALA A 75 14.63 12.53 -3.92
N LYS A 76 14.07 12.68 -2.69
CA LYS A 76 13.39 13.90 -2.24
C LYS A 76 14.26 15.15 -2.29
N SER A 77 15.55 15.04 -2.01
CA SER A 77 16.46 16.19 -1.99
C SER A 77 17.09 16.53 -3.34
N VAL A 78 17.05 15.62 -4.34
CA VAL A 78 17.66 15.81 -5.66
C VAL A 78 16.66 16.09 -6.81
N GLY A 79 15.37 16.19 -6.53
CA GLY A 79 14.37 16.69 -7.49
C GLY A 79 13.96 15.70 -8.60
N VAL A 80 14.28 14.42 -8.47
CA VAL A 80 13.80 13.35 -9.37
C VAL A 80 12.55 12.76 -8.73
N TYR A 81 11.35 13.01 -9.26
CA TYR A 81 10.10 12.68 -8.54
C TYR A 81 9.07 11.86 -9.35
N ARG A 82 8.75 10.67 -8.82
CA ARG A 82 7.38 10.12 -8.72
C ARG A 82 6.65 10.81 -7.57
N SER A 83 5.36 11.08 -7.70
CA SER A 83 4.52 11.79 -6.72
C SER A 83 4.56 11.15 -5.32
N HIS A 84 4.29 11.94 -4.27
CA HIS A 84 4.24 11.45 -2.88
C HIS A 84 3.26 10.26 -2.72
N GLU A 85 2.13 10.29 -3.43
CA GLU A 85 1.15 9.21 -3.45
C GLU A 85 1.69 7.92 -4.06
N GLU A 86 2.44 7.98 -5.16
CA GLU A 86 3.05 6.80 -5.77
C GLU A 86 4.01 6.10 -4.81
N ARG A 87 4.81 6.87 -4.07
CA ARG A 87 5.77 6.30 -3.10
C ARG A 87 5.07 5.75 -1.87
N LEU A 88 4.03 6.43 -1.38
CA LEU A 88 3.21 5.89 -0.30
C LEU A 88 2.65 4.51 -0.66
N VAL A 89 2.10 4.35 -1.86
CA VAL A 89 1.55 3.07 -2.32
C VAL A 89 2.62 1.98 -2.44
N GLU A 90 3.82 2.31 -2.93
CA GLU A 90 4.93 1.35 -3.01
C GLU A 90 5.36 0.87 -1.62
N TRP A 91 5.55 1.79 -0.68
CA TRP A 91 5.94 1.45 0.69
C TRP A 91 4.85 0.71 1.46
N GLU A 92 3.58 1.08 1.28
CA GLU A 92 2.45 0.34 1.85
C GLU A 92 2.36 -1.08 1.28
N ASN A 93 2.57 -1.26 -0.02
CA ASN A 93 2.62 -2.59 -0.63
C ASN A 93 3.71 -3.45 0.02
N LEU A 94 4.90 -2.88 0.20
CA LEU A 94 6.01 -3.59 0.82
C LEU A 94 5.68 -3.97 2.28
N TYR A 95 5.19 -3.02 3.07
CA TYR A 95 4.88 -3.23 4.48
C TYR A 95 3.74 -4.23 4.72
N PHE A 96 2.63 -4.10 4.00
CA PHE A 96 1.44 -4.94 4.22
C PHE A 96 1.48 -6.27 3.48
N ARG A 97 2.05 -6.32 2.26
CA ARG A 97 2.02 -7.54 1.43
C ARG A 97 3.32 -8.32 1.44
N SER A 98 4.46 -7.66 1.36
CA SER A 98 5.76 -8.35 1.30
C SER A 98 6.25 -8.77 2.68
N PHE A 99 5.88 -8.04 3.73
CA PHE A 99 6.25 -8.34 5.12
C PHE A 99 5.04 -8.45 6.05
N PRO A 100 4.10 -9.37 5.78
CA PRO A 100 2.85 -9.47 6.55
C PRO A 100 3.10 -9.75 8.03
N ASP A 101 4.16 -10.49 8.38
CA ASP A 101 4.48 -10.89 9.75
C ASP A 101 5.05 -9.76 10.62
N ILE A 102 5.54 -8.67 10.01
CA ILE A 102 6.04 -7.51 10.74
C ILE A 102 4.86 -6.76 11.34
N ALA A 103 4.78 -6.63 12.67
CA ALA A 103 3.62 -6.05 13.33
C ALA A 103 3.75 -4.53 13.52
N THR A 104 4.97 -4.00 13.57
CA THR A 104 5.22 -2.58 13.91
C THR A 104 6.04 -1.85 12.85
N MET A 105 5.91 -0.52 12.82
CA MET A 105 6.70 0.35 11.96
C MET A 105 8.19 0.32 12.34
N LYS A 106 8.50 0.16 13.62
CA LYS A 106 9.89 0.04 14.09
C LYS A 106 10.57 -1.21 13.52
N GLU A 107 9.93 -2.38 13.64
CA GLU A 107 10.44 -3.64 13.07
C GLU A 107 10.60 -3.55 11.56
N PHE A 108 9.65 -2.87 10.89
CA PHE A 108 9.75 -2.63 9.45
C PHE A 108 10.99 -1.81 9.10
N VAL A 109 11.22 -0.68 9.77
CA VAL A 109 12.42 0.14 9.56
C VAL A 109 13.70 -0.68 9.77
N GLU A 110 13.76 -1.50 10.81
CA GLU A 110 14.91 -2.37 11.08
C GLU A 110 15.12 -3.39 9.97
N LYS A 111 14.05 -4.04 9.49
CA LYS A 111 14.10 -4.98 8.37
C LYS A 111 14.61 -4.31 7.09
N MET A 112 14.13 -3.12 6.80
CA MET A 112 14.53 -2.36 5.61
C MET A 112 16.01 -1.97 5.64
N LYS A 113 16.51 -1.54 6.81
CA LYS A 113 17.94 -1.25 7.01
C LYS A 113 18.80 -2.49 6.80
N GLN A 114 18.37 -3.66 7.28
CA GLN A 114 19.08 -4.92 7.04
C GLN A 114 19.14 -5.25 5.54
N LEU A 115 18.01 -5.18 4.83
CA LEU A 115 17.97 -5.44 3.39
C LEU A 115 18.84 -4.47 2.58
N GLN A 116 18.94 -3.21 3.01
CA GLN A 116 19.87 -2.25 2.40
C GLN A 116 21.33 -2.64 2.62
N LEU A 117 21.69 -3.11 3.82
CA LEU A 117 23.04 -3.61 4.09
C LEU A 117 23.36 -4.88 3.29
N ASP A 118 22.34 -5.69 2.99
CA ASP A 118 22.44 -6.90 2.17
C ASP A 118 22.46 -6.60 0.65
N GLY A 119 22.42 -5.32 0.24
CA GLY A 119 22.50 -4.90 -1.17
C GLY A 119 21.21 -5.06 -1.96
N PHE A 120 20.05 -5.20 -1.31
CA PHE A 120 18.76 -5.37 -1.99
C PHE A 120 18.26 -4.12 -2.73
N PHE A 121 18.76 -2.94 -2.35
CA PHE A 121 18.36 -1.63 -2.89
C PHE A 121 19.47 -0.91 -3.69
N ASP A 122 20.58 -1.60 -3.99
CA ASP A 122 21.67 -1.10 -4.84
C ASP A 122 21.36 -1.21 -6.34
#